data_AF-A0A8T6E7L9-F1
#
_entry.id   AF-A0A8T6E7L9-F1
#
_cell.length_a   1.000
_cell.length_b   1.000
_cell.length_c   1.000
_cell.angle_alpha   90.00
_cell.angle_beta   90.00
_cell.angle_gamma   90.00
#
_symmetry.space_group_name_H-M   'P 1'
#
loop_
_entity.id
_entity.type
_entity.pdbx_description
1 polymer ?
#
loop_
_entity_poly.entity_id
_entity_poly.type
_entity_poly.pdbx_seq_one_letter_code
_entity_poly.pdbx_strand_id
1 'polypeptide(L)'
;MARKHYSLEYREQIVALVKSGRSITSVAKEFGLADQTVRNWVKEGQEGPLGWRERERALRRENARLTEERDILAKATGFQARGDLR
;
A
#
# COMPACT_ATOMS: atom_id res chain seq x y z
N MET A 1 8.53 2.50 19.57
CA MET A 1 7.71 3.67 19.21
C MET A 1 6.68 3.24 18.17
N ALA A 2 5.38 3.49 18.41
CA ALA A 2 4.33 3.18 17.44
C ALA A 2 4.48 4.06 16.20
N ARG A 3 4.39 3.47 15.00
CA ARG A 3 4.43 4.22 13.75
C ARG A 3 3.15 5.04 13.65
N LYS A 4 3.25 6.36 13.52
CA LYS A 4 2.07 7.21 13.30
C LYS A 4 1.47 6.84 11.95
N HIS A 5 0.26 6.31 11.96
CA HIS A 5 -0.47 5.95 10.73
C HIS A 5 -1.25 7.16 10.26
N TYR A 6 -0.95 7.61 9.04
CA TYR A 6 -1.69 8.66 8.36
C TYR A 6 -2.66 8.00 7.38
N SER A 7 -3.88 8.55 7.25
CA SER A 7 -4.83 8.08 6.24
C SER A 7 -4.26 8.30 4.84
N LEU A 8 -4.72 7.49 3.88
CA LEU A 8 -4.32 7.64 2.48
C LEU A 8 -4.67 9.03 1.94
N GLU A 9 -5.90 9.47 2.18
CA GLU A 9 -6.39 10.79 1.76
C GLU A 9 -5.53 11.93 2.31
N TYR A 10 -5.09 11.85 3.57
CA TYR A 10 -4.22 12.86 4.15
C TYR A 10 -2.85 12.88 3.46
N ARG A 11 -2.28 11.72 3.19
CA ARG A 11 -1.01 11.62 2.45
C ARG A 11 -1.15 12.19 1.03
N GLU A 12 -2.26 11.93 0.37
CA GLU A 12 -2.57 12.45 -0.97
C GLU A 12 -2.68 13.98 -0.98
N GLN A 13 -3.38 14.58 -0.01
CA GLN A 13 -3.44 16.04 0.13
C GLN A 13 -2.04 16.64 0.29
N ILE A 14 -1.21 16.09 1.17
CA ILE A 14 0.14 16.58 1.42
C ILE A 14 1.01 16.49 0.16
N VAL A 15 0.94 15.37 -0.57
CA VAL A 15 1.68 15.20 -1.82
C VAL A 15 1.16 16.15 -2.91
N ALA A 16 -0.14 16.39 -2.99
CA ALA A 16 -0.74 17.34 -3.93
C ALA A 16 -0.23 18.77 -3.70
N LEU A 17 -0.08 19.19 -2.44
CA LEU A 17 0.49 20.50 -2.09
C LEU A 17 1.96 20.63 -2.52
N VAL A 18 2.76 19.57 -2.41
CA VAL A 18 4.14 19.61 -2.93
C VAL A 18 4.15 19.64 -4.45
N LYS A 19 3.26 18.88 -5.11
CA LYS A 19 3.12 18.86 -6.57
C LYS A 19 2.64 20.20 -7.15
N SER A 20 1.94 21.04 -6.38
CA SER A 20 1.56 22.39 -6.81
C SER A 20 2.70 23.42 -6.77
N GLY A 21 3.92 22.98 -6.43
CA GLY A 21 5.12 23.82 -6.44
C GLY A 21 5.58 24.28 -5.05
N ARG A 22 4.89 23.88 -3.98
CA ARG A 22 5.33 24.18 -2.62
C ARG A 22 6.53 23.31 -2.23
N SER A 23 7.45 23.88 -1.46
CA SER A 23 8.60 23.11 -0.97
C SER A 23 8.19 22.09 0.10
N ILE A 24 8.87 20.93 0.11
CA ILE A 24 8.68 19.88 1.11
C ILE A 24 8.78 20.44 2.53
N THR A 25 9.78 21.28 2.80
CA THR A 25 10.04 21.87 4.12
C THR A 25 8.92 22.81 4.57
N SER A 26 8.34 23.60 3.65
CA SER A 26 7.21 24.48 3.96
C SER A 26 5.97 23.67 4.34
N VAL A 27 5.64 22.66 3.53
CA VAL A 27 4.49 21.78 3.78
C VAL A 27 4.71 20.98 5.07
N ALA A 28 5.90 20.42 5.29
CA ALA A 28 6.21 19.67 6.50
C ALA A 28 6.03 20.52 7.77
N LYS A 29 6.53 21.76 7.76
CA LYS A 29 6.39 22.69 8.88
C LYS A 29 4.94 23.09 9.16
N GLU A 30 4.16 23.39 8.13
CA GLU A 30 2.75 23.77 8.27
C GLU A 30 1.90 22.65 8.87
N PHE A 31 2.15 21.41 8.47
CA PHE A 31 1.36 20.26 8.89
C PHE A 31 1.98 19.49 10.08
N GLY A 32 3.06 20.00 10.68
CA GLY A 32 3.74 19.36 11.81
C GLY A 32 4.30 17.97 11.48
N LEU A 33 4.76 17.78 10.25
CA LEU A 33 5.35 16.54 9.75
C LEU A 33 6.87 16.65 9.73
N ALA A 34 7.55 15.50 9.82
CA ALA A 34 8.97 15.46 9.51
C ALA A 34 9.19 15.57 7.99
N ASP A 35 10.16 16.37 7.56
CA ASP A 35 10.53 16.53 6.14
C ASP A 35 10.73 15.20 5.42
N GLN A 36 11.37 14.24 6.10
CA GLN A 36 11.62 12.91 5.55
C GLN A 36 10.32 12.15 5.27
N THR A 37 9.28 12.33 6.09
CA THR A 37 7.97 11.70 5.90
C THR A 37 7.33 12.20 4.61
N VAL A 38 7.30 13.52 4.42
CA VAL A 38 6.76 14.15 3.21
C VAL A 38 7.56 13.73 1.98
N ARG A 39 8.90 13.73 2.07
CA ARG A 39 9.79 13.27 0.98
C ARG A 39 9.50 11.81 0.59
N ASN A 40 9.30 10.93 1.57
CA ASN A 40 8.98 9.53 1.32
C ASN A 40 7.65 9.37 0.58
N TRP A 41 6.61 10.12 0.96
CA TRP A 41 5.32 10.07 0.27
C TRP A 41 5.41 10.62 -1.14
N VAL A 42 6.13 11.72 -1.36
CA VAL A 42 6.33 12.25 -2.71
C VAL A 42 7.02 11.22 -3.61
N LYS A 43 8.07 10.56 -3.10
CA LYS A 43 8.77 9.49 -3.82
C LYS A 43 7.86 8.31 -4.12
N GLU A 44 7.09 7.85 -3.14
CA GLU A 44 6.13 6.76 -3.34
C GLU A 44 5.08 7.12 -4.41
N GLY A 45 4.59 8.37 -4.39
CA GLY A 45 3.67 8.92 -5.37
C GLY A 45 4.25 9.13 -6.79
N GLN A 46 5.57 8.99 -6.95
CA GLN A 46 6.24 8.95 -8.26
C GLN A 46 6.36 7.51 -8.78
N GLU A 47 6.48 6.53 -7.88
CA GLU A 47 6.58 5.11 -8.21
C GLU A 47 5.21 4.47 -8.45
N GLY A 48 4.13 5.04 -7.90
CA GLY A 48 2.76 4.57 -8.08
C GLY A 48 1.74 5.31 -7.20
N PRO A 49 0.46 4.88 -7.18
CA PRO A 49 -0.56 5.44 -6.31
C PRO A 49 -0.19 5.29 -4.83
N LEU A 50 -0.39 6.31 -4.00
CA LEU A 50 -0.04 6.20 -2.58
C LEU A 50 -0.72 4.99 -1.92
N GLY A 51 -0.01 4.33 -1.01
CA GLY A 51 -0.51 3.14 -0.33
C GLY A 51 -0.48 1.86 -1.17
N TRP A 52 -0.01 1.89 -2.43
CA TRP A 52 0.03 0.71 -3.30
C TRP A 52 0.82 -0.45 -2.66
N ARG A 53 1.92 -0.16 -1.95
CA ARG A 53 2.73 -1.18 -1.26
C ARG A 53 2.01 -1.79 -0.05
N GLU A 54 1.20 -1.01 0.66
CA GLU A 54 0.33 -1.54 1.71
C GLU A 54 -0.71 -2.49 1.10
N ARG A 55 -1.35 -2.07 0.00
CA ARG A 55 -2.35 -2.85 -0.71
C ARG A 55 -1.79 -4.14 -1.30
N GLU A 56 -0.62 -4.08 -1.94
CA GLU A 56 0.06 -5.25 -2.50
C GLU A 56 0.36 -6.28 -1.40
N ARG A 57 0.87 -5.84 -0.25
CA ARG A 57 1.13 -6.74 0.89
C ARG A 57 -0.15 -7.37 1.43
N ALA A 58 -1.24 -6.61 1.48
CA ALA A 58 -2.54 -7.16 1.89
C ALA A 58 -3.03 -8.21 0.90
N LEU A 59 -2.95 -7.93 -0.41
CA LEU A 59 -3.32 -8.87 -1.47
C LEU A 59 -2.49 -10.16 -1.44
N ARG A 60 -1.18 -10.06 -1.21
CA ARG A 60 -0.32 -11.24 -1.09
C ARG A 60 -0.70 -12.13 0.10
N ARG A 61 -1.07 -11.54 1.24
CA ARG A 61 -1.56 -12.29 2.40
C ARG A 61 -2.89 -12.98 2.11
N GLU A 62 -3.81 -12.27 1.46
CA GLU A 62 -5.10 -12.83 1.09
C GLU A 62 -4.94 -13.97 0.08
N ASN A 63 -4.11 -13.81 -0.95
CA ASN A 63 -3.82 -14.87 -1.90
C ASN A 63 -3.20 -16.10 -1.24
N ALA A 64 -2.31 -15.92 -0.26
CA ALA A 64 -1.74 -17.03 0.49
C ALA A 64 -2.82 -17.80 1.27
N ARG A 65 -3.72 -17.07 1.95
CA ARG A 65 -4.87 -17.66 2.65
C ARG A 65 -5.81 -18.41 1.70
N LEU A 66 -6.20 -17.79 0.59
CA LEU A 66 -7.08 -18.41 -0.40
C LEU A 66 -6.44 -19.66 -1.04
N THR A 67 -5.12 -19.65 -1.23
CA THR A 67 -4.38 -20.81 -1.74
C THR A 67 -4.45 -21.97 -0.73
N GLU A 68 -4.28 -21.67 0.55
CA GLU A 68 -4.39 -22.68 1.62
C GLU A 68 -5.82 -23.23 1.72
N GLU A 69 -6.84 -22.36 1.70
CA GLU A 69 -8.25 -22.77 1.73
C GLU A 69 -8.60 -23.65 0.52
N ARG A 70 -8.14 -23.28 -0.70
CA ARG A 70 -8.27 -24.10 -1.90
C ARG A 70 -7.61 -25.47 -1.71
N ASP A 71 -6.40 -25.52 -1.16
CA ASP A 71 -5.66 -26.78 -1.00
C ASP A 71 -6.31 -27.73 0.00
N ILE A 72 -6.91 -27.18 1.07
CA ILE A 72 -7.69 -27.97 2.03
C ILE A 72 -8.93 -28.56 1.33
N LEU A 73 -9.67 -27.75 0.57
CA LEU A 73 -10.85 -28.20 -0.15
C LEU A 73 -10.52 -29.25 -1.24
N ALA A 74 -9.45 -29.03 -1.99
CA ALA A 74 -8.95 -29.96 -3.00
C ALA A 74 -8.61 -31.34 -2.40
N LYS A 75 -7.95 -31.35 -1.23
CA LYS A 75 -7.66 -32.59 -0.49
C LYS A 75 -8.93 -33.27 0.02
N ALA A 76 -9.88 -32.52 0.56
CA ALA A 76 -11.12 -33.07 1.14
C ALA A 76 -12.04 -33.70 0.08
N THR A 77 -12.06 -33.13 -1.13
CA THR A 77 -12.94 -33.57 -2.22
C THR A 77 -12.28 -34.58 -3.18
N GLY A 78 -10.97 -34.84 -3.01
CA GLY A 78 -10.17 -35.57 -4.00
C GLY A 78 -10.03 -34.82 -5.34
N PHE A 79 -10.53 -33.58 -5.43
CA PHE A 79 -10.49 -32.77 -6.64
C PHE A 79 -9.14 -32.08 -6.75
N GLN A 80 -8.25 -32.65 -7.55
CA GLN A 80 -6.96 -32.06 -7.84
C GLN A 80 -7.08 -31.06 -8.99
N ALA A 81 -7.38 -29.79 -8.68
CA ALA A 81 -7.35 -28.70 -9.64
C ALA A 81 -5.91 -28.41 -10.09
N ARG A 82 -5.38 -29.25 -10.98
CA ARG A 82 -4.20 -28.94 -11.79
C ARG A 82 -4.63 -28.84 -13.25
N GLY A 83 -4.89 -27.63 -13.71
CA GLY A 83 -4.57 -27.26 -15.09
C GLY A 83 -5.66 -27.26 -16.17
N ASP A 84 -6.93 -27.01 -15.86
CA ASP A 84 -7.96 -26.83 -16.91
C ASP A 84 -8.37 -25.37 -17.10
N LEU A 85 -7.37 -24.52 -17.36
CA LEU A 85 -7.58 -23.25 -18.06
C LEU A 85 -6.67 -23.29 -19.31
N ARG A 86 -7.23 -23.83 -20.39
CA ARG A 86 -6.77 -23.60 -21.77
C ARG A 86 -7.82 -22.77 -22.47
#